data_AF-A0A2E9WQB3-F1
#
_entry.id   AF-A0A2E9WQB3-F1
#
_cell.length_a   1.000
_cell.length_b   1.000
_cell.length_c   1.000
_cell.angle_alpha   90.00
_cell.angle_beta   90.00
_cell.angle_gamma   90.00
#
_symmetry.space_group_name_H-M   'P 1'
#
loop_
_entity.id
_entity.type
_entity.pdbx_description
1 polymer ?
#
loop_
_entity_poly.entity_id
_entity_poly.type
_entity_poly.pdbx_seq_one_letter_code
_entity_poly.pdbx_strand_id
1 'polypeptide(L)'
;MTTLALNQNSIPFANASGLLTENSNELVWDNANSRAGIGTATPNAKLTVEGVVSLLETTSPGDDTGYGKVFVKSSDSLLYFRDDGGTEYNLTGGSSSETWVSKSANYTAVAGDNILADTSGGAFTITLPASASRGDKIQFIDSTSSFATNNLTIGRNALNIMGLAEDMTVSTDNVSFGLVYDNAANGWRIF
;
A
#
# COMPACT_ATOMS: atom_id res chain seq x y z
N MET A 1 -7.93 59.13 -15.07
CA MET A 1 -8.08 57.68 -15.32
C MET A 1 -7.45 56.98 -14.12
N THR A 2 -8.24 56.45 -13.19
CA THR A 2 -7.72 55.64 -12.09
C THR A 2 -7.30 54.30 -12.67
N THR A 3 -6.01 54.02 -12.69
CA THR A 3 -5.48 52.70 -13.03
C THR A 3 -5.98 51.71 -11.99
N LEU A 4 -6.69 50.66 -12.41
CA LEU A 4 -6.98 49.52 -11.56
C LEU A 4 -5.64 48.88 -11.20
N ALA A 5 -5.22 48.99 -9.94
CA ALA A 5 -4.01 48.33 -9.47
C ALA A 5 -4.37 46.89 -9.10
N LEU A 6 -3.86 45.94 -9.87
CA LEU A 6 -3.95 44.52 -9.52
C LEU A 6 -2.99 44.23 -8.36
N ASN A 7 -3.41 43.37 -7.45
CA ASN A 7 -2.58 42.89 -6.37
C ASN A 7 -1.44 42.02 -6.92
N GLN A 8 -0.32 41.98 -6.21
CA GLN A 8 0.75 41.06 -6.57
C GLN A 8 0.25 39.62 -6.47
N ASN A 9 0.61 38.77 -7.44
CA ASN A 9 0.29 37.33 -7.50
C ASN A 9 -1.20 36.98 -7.76
N SER A 10 -2.07 37.96 -8.00
CA SER A 10 -3.46 37.70 -8.41
C SER A 10 -3.55 37.36 -9.91
N ILE A 11 -4.52 36.52 -10.26
CA ILE A 11 -4.93 36.33 -11.65
C ILE A 11 -6.22 37.14 -11.86
N PRO A 12 -6.25 38.14 -12.78
CA PRO A 12 -7.47 38.87 -13.09
C PRO A 12 -8.44 38.02 -13.94
N PHE A 13 -9.73 38.13 -13.65
CA PHE A 13 -10.82 37.47 -14.38
C PHE A 13 -11.99 38.43 -14.60
N ALA A 14 -12.83 38.16 -15.60
CA ALA A 14 -14.04 38.96 -15.82
C ALA A 14 -15.12 38.55 -14.80
N ASN A 15 -15.76 39.53 -14.16
CA ASN A 15 -16.95 39.27 -13.36
C ASN A 15 -18.19 39.05 -14.25
N ALA A 16 -19.34 38.77 -13.62
CA ALA A 16 -20.61 38.56 -14.33
C ALA A 16 -21.05 39.76 -15.21
N SER A 17 -20.49 40.95 -15.00
CA SER A 17 -20.73 42.16 -15.79
C SER A 17 -19.66 42.43 -16.85
N GLY A 18 -18.70 41.51 -17.04
CA GLY A 18 -17.61 41.64 -18.01
C GLY A 18 -16.48 42.59 -17.59
N LEU A 19 -16.48 43.07 -16.35
CA LEU A 19 -15.41 43.92 -15.83
C LEU A 19 -14.28 43.06 -15.24
N LEU A 20 -13.04 43.47 -15.45
CA LEU A 20 -11.89 42.83 -14.83
C LEU A 20 -11.95 43.01 -13.30
N THR A 21 -11.87 41.90 -12.59
CA THR A 21 -11.80 41.79 -11.15
C THR A 21 -10.72 40.76 -10.78
N GLU A 22 -10.38 40.69 -9.50
CA GLU A 22 -9.47 39.70 -8.98
C GLU A 22 -9.85 39.34 -7.54
N ASN A 23 -9.41 38.17 -7.08
CA ASN A 23 -9.46 37.77 -5.69
C ASN A 23 -8.19 36.99 -5.36
N SER A 24 -7.32 37.59 -4.56
CA SER A 24 -6.01 37.03 -4.20
C SER A 24 -6.09 35.81 -3.28
N ASN A 25 -7.29 35.31 -2.97
CA ASN A 25 -7.51 34.09 -2.19
C ASN A 25 -8.23 32.98 -2.98
N GLU A 26 -8.80 33.24 -4.15
CA GLU A 26 -9.60 32.23 -4.88
C GLU A 26 -8.82 31.55 -6.00
N LEU A 27 -8.10 32.31 -6.83
CA LEU A 27 -7.27 31.79 -7.90
C LEU A 27 -6.00 32.64 -8.02
N VAL A 28 -4.86 32.01 -7.72
CA VAL A 28 -3.61 32.72 -7.44
C VAL A 28 -2.46 32.07 -8.21
N TRP A 29 -1.59 32.92 -8.77
CA TRP A 29 -0.26 32.51 -9.21
C TRP A 29 0.79 33.14 -8.32
N ASP A 30 1.37 32.36 -7.41
CA ASP A 30 2.51 32.79 -6.59
C ASP A 30 3.75 32.83 -7.47
N ASN A 31 4.10 34.03 -7.94
CA ASN A 31 5.23 34.23 -8.85
C ASN A 31 6.58 34.02 -8.16
N ALA A 32 6.68 34.26 -6.85
CA ALA A 32 7.93 34.08 -6.10
C ALA A 32 8.32 32.60 -6.03
N ASN A 33 7.33 31.72 -5.88
CA ASN A 33 7.56 30.27 -5.76
C ASN A 33 7.18 29.47 -7.02
N SER A 34 6.61 30.13 -8.03
CA SER A 34 6.09 29.52 -9.27
C SER A 34 5.06 28.41 -8.98
N ARG A 35 3.96 28.77 -8.31
CA ARG A 35 2.91 27.84 -7.84
C ARG A 35 1.51 28.38 -8.13
N ALA A 36 0.59 27.48 -8.48
CA ALA A 36 -0.83 27.78 -8.63
C ALA A 36 -1.61 27.40 -7.37
N GLY A 37 -2.44 28.32 -6.88
CA GLY A 37 -3.35 28.12 -5.76
C GLY A 37 -4.80 28.28 -6.19
N ILE A 38 -5.68 27.40 -5.71
CA ILE A 38 -7.14 27.53 -5.79
C ILE A 38 -7.69 27.49 -4.37
N GLY A 39 -8.41 28.54 -3.95
CA GLY A 39 -8.90 28.70 -2.58
C GLY A 39 -7.82 29.09 -1.56
N THR A 40 -6.60 29.41 -2.00
CA THR A 40 -5.47 29.78 -1.13
C THR A 40 -4.51 30.77 -1.78
N ALA A 41 -3.99 31.71 -1.00
CA ALA A 41 -2.96 32.66 -1.40
C ALA A 41 -1.53 32.14 -1.20
N THR A 42 -1.37 31.03 -0.46
CA THR A 42 -0.08 30.49 -0.05
C THR A 42 0.05 29.02 -0.47
N PRO A 43 0.04 28.70 -1.78
CA PRO A 43 0.15 27.33 -2.24
C PRO A 43 1.45 26.69 -1.72
N ASN A 44 1.31 25.49 -1.15
CA ASN A 44 2.41 24.74 -0.55
C ASN A 44 3.13 23.80 -1.54
N ALA A 45 2.59 23.63 -2.75
CA ALA A 45 3.16 22.83 -3.83
C ALA A 45 2.89 23.49 -5.20
N LYS A 46 3.33 22.86 -6.31
CA LYS A 46 3.12 23.41 -7.66
C LYS A 46 1.65 23.68 -7.98
N LEU A 47 0.76 22.82 -7.48
CA LEU A 47 -0.67 23.02 -7.45
C LEU A 47 -1.16 22.76 -6.02
N THR A 48 -1.85 23.73 -5.43
CA THR A 48 -2.57 23.54 -4.16
C THR A 48 -4.04 23.91 -4.38
N VAL A 49 -4.94 23.00 -4.03
CA VAL A 49 -6.39 23.24 -4.05
C VAL A 49 -6.90 23.07 -2.62
N GLU A 50 -7.40 24.15 -2.03
CA GLU A 50 -8.08 24.12 -0.74
C GLU A 50 -9.59 24.00 -1.00
N GLY A 51 -10.06 22.75 -1.02
CA GLY A 51 -11.44 22.40 -1.35
C GLY A 51 -11.57 20.97 -1.89
N VAL A 52 -12.78 20.58 -2.24
CA VAL A 52 -13.03 19.28 -2.88
C VAL A 52 -12.70 19.36 -4.37
N VAL A 53 -11.88 18.42 -4.85
CA VAL A 53 -11.63 18.23 -6.29
C VAL A 53 -12.59 17.15 -6.81
N SER A 54 -13.46 17.52 -7.75
CA SER A 54 -14.24 16.54 -8.50
C SER A 54 -13.39 15.98 -9.63
N LEU A 55 -13.39 14.65 -9.78
CA LEU A 55 -12.72 13.94 -10.87
C LEU A 55 -13.79 13.22 -11.70
N LEU A 56 -13.69 13.35 -13.02
CA LEU A 56 -14.58 12.64 -13.95
C LEU A 56 -14.21 11.15 -13.99
N GLU A 57 -15.21 10.27 -14.04
CA GLU A 57 -15.01 8.86 -14.31
C GLU A 57 -14.64 8.65 -15.78
N THR A 58 -13.53 7.96 -16.04
CA THR A 58 -13.05 7.69 -17.40
C THR A 58 -12.67 6.22 -17.57
N THR A 59 -12.60 5.75 -18.81
CA THR A 59 -11.80 4.56 -19.11
C THR A 59 -10.34 4.82 -18.71
N SER A 60 -9.50 3.78 -18.69
CA SER A 60 -8.07 4.03 -18.47
C SER A 60 -7.56 5.11 -19.43
N PRO A 61 -6.87 6.14 -18.92
CA PRO A 61 -6.17 7.08 -19.78
C PRO A 61 -5.04 6.35 -20.53
N GLY A 62 -4.65 6.89 -21.69
CA GLY A 62 -3.45 6.44 -22.40
C GLY A 62 -2.17 6.81 -21.67
N ASP A 63 -1.04 6.21 -22.07
CA ASP A 63 0.26 6.41 -21.41
C ASP A 63 0.98 7.64 -21.97
N ASP A 64 1.70 8.36 -21.09
CA ASP A 64 2.57 9.48 -21.48
C ASP A 64 3.96 9.25 -20.87
N THR A 65 4.99 9.15 -21.71
CA THR A 65 6.37 8.87 -21.25
C THR A 65 6.82 9.86 -20.19
N GLY A 66 7.25 9.37 -19.02
CA GLY A 66 7.70 10.18 -17.90
C GLY A 66 6.57 10.79 -17.04
N TYR A 67 5.31 10.42 -17.27
CA TYR A 67 4.17 10.93 -16.51
C TYR A 67 3.28 9.81 -15.97
N GLY A 68 2.93 9.92 -14.69
CA GLY A 68 1.82 9.17 -14.11
C GLY A 68 0.52 9.96 -14.10
N LYS A 69 -0.62 9.27 -13.98
CA LYS A 69 -1.95 9.87 -14.00
C LYS A 69 -2.78 9.41 -12.81
N VAL A 70 -3.49 10.33 -12.17
CA VAL A 70 -4.51 10.03 -11.15
C VAL A 70 -5.88 10.21 -11.80
N PHE A 71 -6.72 9.18 -11.77
CA PHE A 71 -8.03 9.19 -12.41
C PHE A 71 -9.03 8.30 -11.66
N VAL A 72 -10.34 8.51 -11.89
CA VAL A 72 -11.39 7.61 -11.41
C VAL A 72 -11.78 6.69 -12.56
N LYS A 73 -11.70 5.38 -12.36
CA LYS A 73 -11.94 4.41 -13.43
C LYS A 73 -13.43 4.10 -13.57
N SER A 74 -13.96 4.23 -14.77
CA SER A 74 -15.40 4.11 -15.03
C SER A 74 -15.95 2.68 -14.90
N SER A 75 -15.10 1.66 -14.79
CA SER A 75 -15.54 0.27 -14.64
C SER A 75 -15.94 -0.08 -13.20
N ASP A 76 -15.39 0.63 -12.21
CA ASP A 76 -15.57 0.33 -10.79
C ASP A 76 -15.71 1.59 -9.89
N SER A 77 -15.64 2.79 -10.48
CA SER A 77 -15.73 4.08 -9.78
C SER A 77 -14.67 4.27 -8.69
N LEU A 78 -13.51 3.59 -8.80
CA LEU A 78 -12.41 3.70 -7.83
C LEU A 78 -11.32 4.66 -8.33
N LEU A 79 -10.55 5.22 -7.40
CA LEU A 79 -9.39 6.07 -7.69
C LEU A 79 -8.18 5.21 -8.06
N TYR A 80 -7.54 5.52 -9.18
CA TYR A 80 -6.35 4.83 -9.66
C TYR A 80 -5.19 5.80 -9.90
N PHE A 81 -3.97 5.30 -9.72
CA PHE A 81 -2.76 5.83 -10.34
C PHE A 81 -2.37 4.94 -11.51
N ARG A 82 -2.03 5.50 -12.66
CA ARG A 82 -1.42 4.78 -13.78
C ARG A 82 -0.02 5.32 -14.02
N ASP A 83 0.98 4.45 -14.12
CA ASP A 83 2.35 4.84 -14.42
C ASP A 83 2.56 5.09 -15.94
N ASP A 84 3.77 5.50 -16.32
CA ASP A 84 4.13 5.76 -17.72
C ASP A 84 4.40 4.49 -18.54
N GLY A 85 4.48 3.33 -17.87
CA GLY A 85 4.57 1.99 -18.46
C GLY A 85 3.21 1.31 -18.69
N GLY A 86 2.11 1.96 -18.30
CA GLY A 86 0.74 1.49 -18.45
C GLY A 86 0.21 0.59 -17.33
N THR A 87 0.95 0.46 -16.23
CA THR A 87 0.50 -0.25 -15.02
C THR A 87 -0.49 0.61 -14.25
N GLU A 88 -1.62 0.04 -13.85
CA GLU A 88 -2.62 0.69 -12.99
C GLU A 88 -2.54 0.18 -11.56
N TYR A 89 -2.67 1.12 -10.62
CA TYR A 89 -2.67 0.90 -9.17
C TYR A 89 -3.97 1.46 -8.60
N ASN A 90 -4.81 0.59 -8.06
CA ASN A 90 -5.99 1.02 -7.31
C ASN A 90 -5.54 1.68 -6.00
N LEU A 91 -5.87 2.95 -5.81
CA LEU A 91 -5.52 3.73 -4.62
C LEU A 91 -6.60 3.69 -3.53
N THR A 92 -7.77 3.10 -3.80
CA THR A 92 -8.83 2.88 -2.80
C THR A 92 -8.81 1.45 -2.25
N GLY A 93 -8.11 0.54 -2.93
CA GLY A 93 -7.78 -0.77 -2.39
C GLY A 93 -6.70 -0.62 -1.31
N GLY A 94 -7.07 -0.78 -0.04
CA GLY A 94 -6.06 -0.98 1.00
C GLY A 94 -5.16 -2.17 0.63
N SER A 95 -3.88 -2.14 1.00
CA SER A 95 -2.92 -3.24 0.79
C SER A 95 -3.25 -4.50 1.61
N SER A 96 -4.49 -4.98 1.59
CA SER A 96 -4.98 -6.14 2.33
C SER A 96 -5.42 -7.27 1.40
N SER A 97 -4.87 -7.37 0.19
CA SER A 97 -4.91 -8.65 -0.49
C SER A 97 -3.91 -9.55 0.23
N GLU A 98 -4.39 -10.31 1.21
CA GLU A 98 -3.67 -11.44 1.81
C GLU A 98 -3.25 -12.36 0.67
N THR A 99 -2.05 -12.14 0.15
CA THR A 99 -1.53 -12.91 -0.98
C THR A 99 -1.00 -14.22 -0.40
N TRP A 100 -1.64 -15.32 -0.78
CA TRP A 100 -1.23 -16.65 -0.37
C TRP A 100 -0.15 -17.19 -1.30
N VAL A 101 0.98 -17.63 -0.74
CA VAL A 101 2.10 -18.24 -1.48
C VAL A 101 2.17 -19.74 -1.21
N SER A 102 2.21 -20.56 -2.26
CA SER A 102 2.40 -22.01 -2.14
C SER A 102 3.87 -22.38 -2.00
N LYS A 103 4.19 -23.28 -1.07
CA LYS A 103 5.54 -23.83 -0.86
C LYS A 103 5.49 -25.34 -0.70
N SER A 104 6.32 -26.05 -1.47
CA SER A 104 6.47 -27.51 -1.43
C SER A 104 7.91 -27.96 -1.13
N ALA A 105 8.75 -27.02 -0.70
CA ALA A 105 10.16 -27.22 -0.40
C ALA A 105 10.63 -26.16 0.61
N ASN A 106 11.87 -26.31 1.09
CA ASN A 106 12.47 -25.39 2.06
C ASN A 106 12.34 -23.93 1.64
N TYR A 107 11.93 -23.08 2.58
CA TYR A 107 11.66 -21.67 2.34
C TYR A 107 11.99 -20.84 3.59
N THR A 108 12.52 -19.63 3.42
CA THR A 108 12.68 -18.66 4.52
C THR A 108 11.53 -17.66 4.46
N ALA A 109 10.65 -17.69 5.44
CA ALA A 109 9.50 -16.82 5.53
C ALA A 109 9.90 -15.38 5.86
N VAL A 110 9.10 -14.43 5.38
CA VAL A 110 9.20 -13.02 5.74
C VAL A 110 7.96 -12.60 6.54
N ALA A 111 8.08 -11.52 7.34
CA ALA A 111 6.94 -10.98 8.08
C ALA A 111 5.82 -10.57 7.10
N GLY A 112 4.60 -11.03 7.40
CA GLY A 112 3.41 -10.82 6.57
C GLY A 112 3.08 -11.98 5.61
N ASP A 113 3.93 -13.01 5.52
CA ASP A 113 3.67 -14.16 4.64
C ASP A 113 2.40 -14.93 5.05
N ASN A 114 1.58 -15.28 4.06
CA ASN A 114 0.49 -16.24 4.16
C ASN A 114 0.85 -17.48 3.34
N ILE A 115 1.18 -18.59 4.00
CA ILE A 115 1.82 -19.74 3.35
C ILE A 115 0.86 -20.93 3.25
N LEU A 116 0.65 -21.40 2.03
CA LEU A 116 0.06 -22.70 1.72
C LEU A 116 1.20 -23.72 1.63
N ALA A 117 1.41 -24.48 2.70
CA ALA A 117 2.46 -25.49 2.74
C ALA A 117 1.91 -26.81 2.16
N ASP A 118 2.62 -27.37 1.19
CA ASP A 118 2.30 -28.64 0.53
C ASP A 118 3.41 -29.66 0.82
N THR A 119 3.21 -30.50 1.83
CA THR A 119 4.17 -31.55 2.19
C THR A 119 3.88 -32.88 1.47
N SER A 120 3.00 -32.92 0.47
CA SER A 120 2.64 -34.15 -0.24
C SER A 120 3.83 -34.81 -0.96
N GLY A 121 4.82 -33.99 -1.38
CA GLY A 121 6.07 -34.45 -1.98
C GLY A 121 7.18 -34.84 -0.99
N GLY A 122 6.98 -34.62 0.31
CA GLY A 122 7.95 -34.90 1.37
C GLY A 122 7.97 -33.82 2.46
N ALA A 123 8.49 -34.18 3.62
CA ALA A 123 8.67 -33.24 4.74
C ALA A 123 9.71 -32.15 4.38
N PHE A 124 9.45 -30.91 4.76
CA PHE A 124 10.38 -29.79 4.55
C PHE A 124 10.29 -28.77 5.70
N THR A 125 11.22 -27.80 5.69
CA THR A 125 11.31 -26.76 6.71
C THR A 125 10.96 -25.39 6.14
N ILE A 126 10.03 -24.68 6.79
CA ILE A 126 9.89 -23.23 6.64
C ILE A 126 10.65 -22.57 7.78
N THR A 127 11.70 -21.84 7.44
CA THR A 127 12.54 -21.11 8.40
C THR A 127 11.95 -19.73 8.65
N LEU A 128 11.70 -19.37 9.91
CA LEU A 128 11.21 -18.06 10.32
C LEU A 128 12.27 -16.95 10.10
N PRO A 129 11.89 -15.67 10.14
CA PRO A 129 12.86 -14.57 10.09
C PRO A 129 13.91 -14.65 11.21
N ALA A 130 15.17 -14.35 10.88
CA ALA A 130 16.27 -14.26 11.86
C ALA A 130 16.14 -13.06 12.80
N SER A 131 15.32 -12.07 12.41
CA SER A 131 15.00 -10.86 13.16
C SER A 131 13.51 -10.57 13.00
N ALA A 132 12.84 -10.21 14.09
CA ALA A 132 11.43 -9.85 14.10
C ALA A 132 11.17 -8.73 15.09
N SER A 133 10.17 -7.90 14.80
CA SER A 133 9.61 -6.89 15.69
C SER A 133 8.33 -7.41 16.35
N ARG A 134 8.04 -6.93 17.56
CA ARG A 134 6.82 -7.30 18.26
C ARG A 134 5.60 -6.99 17.39
N GLY A 135 4.80 -8.01 17.10
CA GLY A 135 3.62 -7.92 16.23
C GLY A 135 3.80 -8.42 14.81
N ASP A 136 5.02 -8.79 14.38
CA ASP A 136 5.23 -9.46 13.08
C ASP A 136 4.46 -10.78 13.06
N LYS A 137 3.80 -11.07 11.93
CA LYS A 137 2.93 -12.26 11.77
C LYS A 137 3.33 -13.10 10.57
N ILE A 138 3.14 -14.40 10.66
CA ILE A 138 3.22 -15.35 9.54
C ILE A 138 2.08 -16.36 9.71
N GLN A 139 1.37 -16.69 8.64
CA GLN A 139 0.28 -17.67 8.65
C GLN A 139 0.65 -18.91 7.83
N PHE A 140 0.18 -20.06 8.28
CA PHE A 140 0.43 -21.35 7.68
C PHE A 140 -0.88 -22.13 7.53
N ILE A 141 -1.02 -22.82 6.40
CA ILE A 141 -2.10 -23.76 6.13
C ILE A 141 -1.49 -25.05 5.56
N ASP A 142 -1.93 -26.19 6.09
CA ASP A 142 -1.77 -27.48 5.44
C ASP A 142 -2.66 -27.53 4.20
N SER A 143 -2.08 -27.25 3.04
CA SER A 143 -2.83 -27.11 1.79
C SER A 143 -3.25 -28.43 1.15
N THR A 144 -2.65 -29.54 1.57
CA THR A 144 -2.84 -30.86 0.93
C THR A 144 -3.22 -31.97 1.91
N SER A 145 -3.55 -31.63 3.17
CA SER A 145 -3.90 -32.60 4.22
C SER A 145 -2.81 -33.66 4.40
N SER A 146 -1.54 -33.24 4.38
CA SER A 146 -0.39 -34.15 4.31
C SER A 146 0.62 -34.00 5.45
N PHE A 147 0.37 -33.11 6.42
CA PHE A 147 1.26 -32.89 7.56
C PHE A 147 1.43 -34.12 8.46
N ALA A 148 0.43 -34.98 8.64
CA ALA A 148 0.56 -36.18 9.46
C ALA A 148 1.39 -37.28 8.79
N THR A 149 1.50 -37.27 7.46
CA THR A 149 2.33 -38.20 6.69
C THR A 149 3.74 -37.66 6.50
N ASN A 150 3.83 -36.39 6.14
CA ASN A 150 5.06 -35.66 5.89
C ASN A 150 5.00 -34.36 6.68
N ASN A 151 5.56 -34.36 7.89
CA ASN A 151 5.46 -33.21 8.79
C ASN A 151 6.07 -31.94 8.19
N LEU A 152 5.42 -30.80 8.44
CA LEU A 152 6.05 -29.49 8.25
C LEU A 152 6.91 -29.16 9.48
N THR A 153 8.13 -28.70 9.26
CA THR A 153 8.97 -28.15 10.33
C THR A 153 9.01 -26.63 10.22
N ILE A 154 8.76 -25.93 11.32
CA ILE A 154 8.97 -24.49 11.45
C ILE A 154 10.33 -24.28 12.10
N GLY A 155 11.30 -23.89 11.29
CA GLY A 155 12.67 -23.60 11.70
C GLY A 155 12.76 -22.26 12.41
N ARG A 156 13.24 -22.23 13.64
CA ARG A 156 13.16 -21.05 14.53
C ARG A 156 14.05 -19.86 14.12
N ASN A 157 15.13 -20.15 13.39
CA ASN A 157 16.13 -19.18 12.94
C ASN A 157 16.64 -18.22 14.04
N ALA A 158 17.23 -18.79 15.09
CA ALA A 158 17.75 -18.08 16.26
C ALA A 158 16.71 -17.51 17.24
N LEU A 159 15.50 -17.15 16.80
CA LEU A 159 14.42 -16.70 17.69
C LEU A 159 13.72 -17.89 18.35
N ASN A 160 13.18 -17.73 19.56
CA ASN A 160 12.43 -18.81 20.23
C ASN A 160 11.09 -19.05 19.52
N ILE A 161 10.53 -20.25 19.68
CA ILE A 161 9.14 -20.58 19.34
C ILE A 161 8.45 -21.05 20.61
N MET A 162 7.34 -20.43 21.00
CA MET A 162 6.58 -20.75 22.22
C MET A 162 7.41 -20.70 23.52
N GLY A 163 8.48 -19.90 23.54
CA GLY A 163 9.43 -19.81 24.66
C GLY A 163 10.54 -20.85 24.64
N LEU A 164 10.62 -21.68 23.59
CA LEU A 164 11.61 -22.76 23.46
C LEU A 164 12.63 -22.42 22.37
N ALA A 165 13.90 -22.79 22.61
CA ALA A 165 15.00 -22.65 21.66
C ALA A 165 15.09 -23.86 20.71
N GLU A 166 13.93 -24.33 20.23
CA GLU A 166 13.76 -25.54 19.44
C GLU A 166 12.83 -25.25 18.25
N ASP A 167 12.97 -26.04 17.18
CA ASP A 167 12.08 -25.96 16.02
C ASP A 167 10.71 -26.56 16.35
N MET A 168 9.64 -26.07 15.71
CA MET A 168 8.28 -26.60 15.91
C MET A 168 7.93 -27.57 14.79
N THR A 169 7.66 -28.83 15.13
CA THR A 169 7.11 -29.82 14.20
C THR A 169 5.59 -29.75 14.20
N VAL A 170 4.99 -29.68 13.00
CA VAL A 170 3.54 -29.70 12.80
C VAL A 170 3.18 -30.97 12.04
N SER A 171 2.44 -31.86 12.72
CA SER A 171 2.16 -33.23 12.26
C SER A 171 0.67 -33.59 12.31
N THR A 172 -0.19 -32.58 12.31
CA THR A 172 -1.66 -32.76 12.32
C THR A 172 -2.18 -32.30 10.97
N ASP A 173 -2.95 -33.14 10.29
CA ASP A 173 -3.56 -32.79 9.01
C ASP A 173 -4.62 -31.70 9.14
N ASN A 174 -4.86 -30.97 8.05
CA ASN A 174 -5.94 -29.98 7.91
C ASN A 174 -5.89 -28.85 8.95
N VAL A 175 -4.69 -28.52 9.44
CA VAL A 175 -4.50 -27.40 10.36
C VAL A 175 -4.19 -26.11 9.62
N SER A 176 -4.69 -25.01 10.18
CA SER A 176 -4.22 -23.65 9.91
C SER A 176 -3.85 -23.00 11.23
N PHE A 177 -2.80 -22.19 11.21
CA PHE A 177 -2.36 -21.45 12.38
C PHE A 177 -1.54 -20.22 11.98
N GLY A 178 -1.53 -19.22 12.85
CA GLY A 178 -0.65 -18.07 12.73
C GLY A 178 0.40 -18.07 13.83
N LEU A 179 1.56 -17.50 13.54
CA LEU A 179 2.57 -17.13 14.52
C LEU A 179 2.68 -15.60 14.59
N VAL A 180 2.72 -15.04 15.80
CA VAL A 180 3.03 -13.64 16.06
C VAL A 180 4.28 -13.54 16.93
N TYR A 181 5.22 -12.67 16.58
CA TYR A 181 6.41 -12.45 17.41
C TYR A 181 6.09 -11.52 18.59
N ASP A 182 6.47 -11.92 19.81
CA ASP A 182 6.26 -11.12 21.02
C ASP A 182 7.54 -10.43 21.52
N ASN A 183 8.55 -11.22 21.89
CA ASN A 183 9.85 -10.74 22.37
C ASN A 183 10.90 -11.86 22.33
N ALA A 184 12.15 -11.58 22.70
CA ALA A 184 13.24 -12.56 22.64
C ALA A 184 13.03 -13.80 23.55
N ALA A 185 12.41 -13.63 24.72
CA ALA A 185 12.19 -14.73 25.66
C ALA A 185 11.05 -15.64 25.19
N ASN A 186 9.90 -15.05 24.85
CA ASN A 186 8.70 -15.77 24.42
C ASN A 186 8.78 -16.24 22.95
N GLY A 187 9.51 -15.51 22.12
CA GLY A 187 9.65 -15.77 20.70
C GLY A 187 8.34 -15.62 19.91
N TRP A 188 8.17 -16.50 18.92
CA TRP A 188 6.95 -16.64 18.13
C TRP A 188 5.86 -17.38 18.90
N ARG A 189 4.63 -16.87 18.88
CA ARG A 189 3.47 -17.41 19.60
C ARG A 189 2.33 -17.73 18.65
N ILE A 190 1.66 -18.86 18.86
CA ILE A 190 0.41 -19.17 18.17
C ILE A 190 -0.68 -18.15 18.58
N PHE A 191 -1.48 -17.67 17.63
CA PHE A 191 -2.61 -16.76 17.84
C PHE A 191 -3.89 -17.21 17.13
#